data_AF-A0A644TED0-F1
#
_entry.id   AF-A0A644TED0-F1
#
_cell.length_a   1.000
_cell.length_b   1.000
_cell.length_c   1.000
_cell.angle_alpha   90.00
_cell.angle_beta   90.00
_cell.angle_gamma   90.00
#
_symmetry.space_group_name_H-M   'P 1'
#
loop_
_entity.id
_entity.type
_entity.pdbx_description
1 polymer ?
#
loop_
_entity_poly.entity_id
_entity_poly.type
_entity_poly.pdbx_seq_one_letter_code
_entity_poly.pdbx_strand_id
1 'polypeptide(L)'
;MPNHVTNILRVSGDPEKVRAMFEAIKNDEIGLGSIDFNKVIPTPDNIYQGNLGKEEFAKYGKNNWLDWNTANWGTKWNSYGYDVEYTPKEFDGEHIEFQTAWSYPDPIIAALAKRYPDPSFEVKWADEDFGYNVGRKEFENGEEIFSHIPPGGSKEALELAAEVHGLDLADEGYLYNGETGEYEYHDPDESMSLKM
;
A
#
# COMPACT_ATOMS: atom_id res chain seq x y z
N MET A 1 -7.03 -16.55 -2.13
CA MET A 1 -5.80 -15.81 -1.78
C MET A 1 -6.14 -14.34 -1.82
N PRO A 2 -5.56 -13.48 -0.96
CA PRO A 2 -5.67 -12.04 -1.13
C PRO A 2 -4.79 -11.58 -2.30
N ASN A 3 -5.14 -10.44 -2.90
CA ASN A 3 -4.20 -9.68 -3.70
C ASN A 3 -3.28 -8.86 -2.78
N HIS A 4 -2.04 -8.70 -3.18
CA HIS A 4 -1.01 -7.94 -2.47
C HIS A 4 -0.82 -6.55 -3.08
N VAL A 5 -0.96 -5.50 -2.26
CA VAL A 5 -0.75 -4.11 -2.68
C VAL A 5 0.50 -3.58 -2.00
N THR A 6 1.49 -3.17 -2.79
CA THR A 6 2.69 -2.48 -2.31
C THR A 6 2.35 -1.02 -2.06
N ASN A 7 2.79 -0.48 -0.93
CA ASN A 7 2.59 0.91 -0.53
C ASN A 7 3.94 1.52 -0.17
N ILE A 8 4.23 2.68 -0.75
CA ILE A 8 5.38 3.51 -0.40
C ILE A 8 4.85 4.76 0.27
N LEU A 9 5.17 4.94 1.55
CA LEU A 9 4.83 6.14 2.31
C LEU A 9 6.10 6.98 2.51
N ARG A 10 6.08 8.20 1.98
CA ARG A 10 7.06 9.26 2.24
C ARG A 10 6.48 10.29 3.20
N VAL A 11 7.30 10.74 4.15
CA VAL A 11 6.92 11.76 5.13
C VAL A 11 8.00 12.83 5.18
N SER A 12 7.61 14.08 4.93
CA SER A 12 8.52 15.22 4.92
C SER A 12 8.16 16.21 6.04
N GLY A 13 9.17 16.81 6.66
CA GLY A 13 8.97 17.78 7.74
C GLY A 13 10.16 17.87 8.68
N ASP A 14 9.90 18.27 9.92
CA ASP A 14 10.92 18.27 10.97
C ASP A 14 11.41 16.83 11.26
N PRO A 15 12.73 16.53 11.11
CA PRO A 15 13.23 15.16 11.22
C PRO A 15 13.00 14.51 12.58
N GLU A 16 13.00 15.27 13.68
CA GLU A 16 12.75 14.73 15.01
C GLU A 16 11.28 14.32 15.16
N LYS A 17 10.35 15.15 14.66
CA LYS A 17 8.92 14.84 14.66
C LYS A 17 8.58 13.65 13.75
N VAL A 18 9.16 13.60 12.55
CA VAL A 18 8.97 12.48 11.62
C VAL A 18 9.48 11.18 12.24
N ARG A 19 10.70 11.19 12.80
CA ARG A 19 11.24 10.02 13.50
C ARG A 19 10.37 9.60 14.67
N ALA A 20 9.93 10.54 15.52
CA ALA A 20 9.07 10.24 16.66
C ALA A 20 7.73 9.61 16.24
N MET A 21 7.16 10.05 15.12
CA MET A 21 5.97 9.43 14.55
C MET A 21 6.23 7.97 14.14
N PHE A 22 7.28 7.71 13.36
CA PHE A 22 7.63 6.35 12.95
C PHE A 22 7.93 5.44 14.14
N GLU A 23 8.63 5.95 15.17
CA GLU A 23 8.84 5.24 16.43
C GLU A 23 7.53 4.88 17.14
N ALA A 24 6.51 5.73 17.06
CA ALA A 24 5.23 5.50 17.72
C ALA A 24 4.34 4.49 16.98
N ILE A 25 4.50 4.35 15.66
CA ILE A 25 3.61 3.51 14.84
C ILE A 25 4.26 2.19 14.41
N LYS A 26 5.56 2.01 14.58
CA LYS A 26 6.26 0.79 14.18
C LYS A 26 5.66 -0.48 14.77
N ASN A 27 5.75 -1.59 14.06
CA ASN A 27 5.58 -2.91 14.64
C ASN A 27 6.73 -3.17 15.63
N ASP A 28 6.44 -3.66 16.84
CA ASP A 28 7.46 -3.84 17.88
C ASP A 28 8.42 -5.00 17.61
N GLU A 29 7.99 -6.00 16.84
CA GLU A 29 8.82 -7.14 16.45
C GLU A 29 9.75 -6.80 15.27
N ILE A 30 9.27 -5.97 14.35
CA ILE A 30 10.03 -5.56 13.15
C ILE A 30 10.93 -4.35 13.42
N GLY A 31 10.45 -3.38 14.20
CA GLY A 31 11.16 -2.14 14.48
C GLY A 31 10.91 -1.03 13.45
N LEU A 32 11.75 0.00 13.46
CA LEU A 32 11.67 1.12 12.51
C LEU A 32 11.73 0.64 11.07
N GLY A 33 11.01 1.32 10.18
CA GLY A 33 10.77 0.86 8.81
C GLY A 33 9.44 0.13 8.63
N SER A 34 8.67 -0.07 9.71
CA SER A 34 7.35 -0.72 9.68
C SER A 34 6.24 0.18 10.21
N ILE A 35 5.00 -0.24 9.97
CA ILE A 35 3.77 0.39 10.50
C ILE A 35 2.82 -0.67 11.05
N ASP A 36 2.35 -0.52 12.28
CA ASP A 36 1.29 -1.32 12.88
C ASP A 36 -0.03 -0.53 12.89
N PHE A 37 -1.01 -1.01 12.13
CA PHE A 37 -2.31 -0.38 12.01
C PHE A 37 -3.05 -0.29 13.35
N ASN A 38 -2.81 -1.21 14.30
CA ASN A 38 -3.41 -1.12 15.64
C ASN A 38 -2.85 0.05 16.46
N LYS A 39 -1.64 0.54 16.17
CA LYS A 39 -1.09 1.73 16.83
C LYS A 39 -1.68 3.02 16.25
N VAL A 40 -2.23 2.95 15.04
CA VAL A 40 -2.93 4.07 14.39
C VAL A 40 -4.41 4.03 14.72
N ILE A 41 -5.12 2.98 14.33
CA ILE A 41 -6.54 2.76 14.62
C ILE A 41 -6.66 1.41 15.36
N PRO A 42 -6.70 1.41 16.71
CA PRO A 42 -6.73 0.19 17.49
C PRO A 42 -8.02 -0.61 17.28
N THR A 43 -7.88 -1.92 17.15
CA THR A 43 -9.04 -2.83 17.15
C THR A 43 -9.63 -2.91 18.55
N PRO A 44 -10.95 -2.67 18.73
CA PRO A 44 -11.61 -2.83 20.02
C PRO A 44 -11.66 -4.29 20.50
N ASP A 45 -11.59 -4.51 21.82
CA ASP A 45 -11.60 -5.85 22.45
C ASP A 45 -12.88 -6.66 22.16
N ASN A 46 -13.98 -6.00 21.82
CA ASN A 46 -15.26 -6.66 21.54
C ASN A 46 -15.36 -7.23 20.11
N ILE A 47 -14.34 -7.03 19.26
CA ILE A 47 -14.30 -7.58 17.90
C ILE A 47 -13.94 -9.06 17.95
N TYR A 48 -14.75 -9.90 17.31
CA TYR A 48 -14.46 -11.33 17.23
C TYR A 48 -13.24 -11.61 16.34
N GLN A 49 -12.20 -12.25 16.91
CA GLN A 49 -10.90 -12.53 16.26
C GLN A 49 -10.73 -13.99 15.78
N GLY A 50 -11.77 -14.83 15.90
CA GLY A 50 -11.68 -16.24 15.52
C GLY A 50 -11.92 -16.51 14.03
N ASN A 51 -11.95 -17.81 13.70
CA ASN A 51 -12.25 -18.27 12.34
C ASN A 51 -13.67 -17.85 11.93
N LEU A 52 -13.83 -17.32 10.72
CA LEU A 52 -15.12 -16.88 10.22
C LEU A 52 -15.76 -17.96 9.35
N GLY A 53 -16.84 -18.56 9.87
CA GLY A 53 -17.77 -19.41 9.14
C GLY A 53 -19.15 -18.78 9.04
N LYS A 54 -20.09 -19.50 8.41
CA LYS A 54 -21.49 -19.06 8.30
C LYS A 54 -22.12 -18.79 9.68
N GLU A 55 -21.76 -19.60 10.68
CA GLU A 55 -22.28 -19.46 12.05
C GLU A 55 -21.74 -18.20 12.73
N GLU A 56 -20.45 -17.91 12.59
CA GLU A 56 -19.84 -16.71 13.15
C GLU A 56 -20.37 -15.44 12.50
N PHE A 57 -20.57 -15.44 11.18
CA PHE A 57 -21.23 -14.31 10.50
C PHE A 57 -22.66 -14.10 11.00
N ALA A 58 -23.43 -15.18 11.20
CA ALA A 58 -24.78 -15.08 11.75
C ALA A 58 -24.79 -14.57 13.20
N LYS A 59 -23.79 -14.96 14.00
CA LYS A 59 -23.68 -14.60 15.42
C LYS A 59 -23.16 -13.18 15.65
N TYR A 60 -22.09 -12.79 14.95
CA TYR A 60 -21.39 -11.54 15.20
C TYR A 60 -21.77 -10.44 14.19
N GLY A 61 -22.41 -10.77 13.06
CA GLY A 61 -22.66 -9.81 12.00
C GLY A 61 -21.35 -9.13 11.60
N LYS A 62 -21.33 -7.79 11.55
CA LYS A 62 -20.13 -6.98 11.28
C LYS A 62 -19.16 -6.82 12.46
N ASN A 63 -19.49 -7.36 13.64
CA ASN A 63 -18.65 -7.28 14.83
C ASN A 63 -17.58 -8.38 14.84
N ASN A 64 -16.86 -8.52 13.73
CA ASN A 64 -15.80 -9.49 13.51
C ASN A 64 -14.59 -8.81 12.85
N TRP A 65 -13.42 -9.42 12.97
CA TRP A 65 -12.16 -8.82 12.52
C TRP A 65 -12.16 -8.46 11.04
N LEU A 66 -12.81 -9.25 10.17
CA LEU A 66 -12.78 -9.00 8.73
C LEU A 66 -13.57 -7.75 8.35
N ASP A 67 -14.82 -7.67 8.80
CA ASP A 67 -15.67 -6.50 8.55
C ASP A 67 -15.10 -5.25 9.23
N TRP A 68 -14.57 -5.40 10.45
CA TRP A 68 -14.01 -4.28 11.18
C TRP A 68 -12.72 -3.76 10.51
N ASN A 69 -11.76 -4.63 10.18
CA ASN A 69 -10.51 -4.23 9.52
C ASN A 69 -10.82 -3.55 8.17
N THR A 70 -11.70 -4.15 7.37
CA THR A 70 -12.06 -3.59 6.05
C THR A 70 -12.69 -2.20 6.19
N ALA A 71 -13.54 -1.98 7.20
CA ALA A 71 -14.20 -0.70 7.41
C ALA A 71 -13.31 0.37 8.06
N ASN A 72 -12.32 -0.02 8.87
CA ASN A 72 -11.54 0.92 9.70
C ASN A 72 -10.09 1.08 9.25
N TRP A 73 -9.51 0.08 8.61
CA TRP A 73 -8.17 0.14 8.01
C TRP A 73 -8.22 0.23 6.49
N GLY A 74 -9.36 -0.10 5.88
CA GLY A 74 -9.51 -0.18 4.43
C GLY A 74 -9.02 -1.50 3.85
N THR A 75 -8.34 -2.34 4.64
CA THR A 75 -7.64 -3.56 4.22
C THR A 75 -8.11 -4.77 5.02
N LYS A 76 -7.84 -5.98 4.51
CA LYS A 76 -8.21 -7.22 5.20
C LYS A 76 -7.49 -7.42 6.52
N TRP A 77 -6.19 -7.15 6.51
CA TRP A 77 -5.25 -7.42 7.58
C TRP A 77 -4.40 -6.18 7.84
N ASN A 78 -3.61 -6.27 8.91
CA ASN A 78 -2.53 -5.33 9.17
C ASN A 78 -1.51 -5.32 8.01
N SER A 79 -0.57 -4.39 8.04
CA SER A 79 0.55 -4.38 7.09
C SER A 79 1.46 -5.60 7.26
N TYR A 80 2.16 -5.96 6.19
CA TYR A 80 3.15 -7.04 6.15
C TYR A 80 4.17 -6.77 5.04
N GLY A 81 4.99 -7.76 4.68
CA GLY A 81 6.03 -7.61 3.64
C GLY A 81 7.38 -7.11 4.19
N TYR A 82 7.59 -7.22 5.51
CA TYR A 82 8.81 -6.76 6.18
C TYR A 82 9.94 -7.80 6.21
N ASP A 83 10.18 -8.53 5.12
CA ASP A 83 11.28 -9.49 5.09
C ASP A 83 12.63 -8.81 4.86
N VAL A 84 13.70 -9.52 5.19
CA VAL A 84 15.09 -9.07 5.06
C VAL A 84 15.56 -8.85 3.62
N GLU A 85 14.76 -9.28 2.64
CA GLU A 85 15.06 -9.16 1.21
C GLU A 85 14.48 -7.87 0.64
N TYR A 86 13.29 -7.45 1.10
CA TYR A 86 12.60 -6.24 0.63
C TYR A 86 12.61 -5.07 1.62
N THR A 87 12.91 -5.27 2.91
CA THR A 87 13.00 -4.17 3.89
C THR A 87 14.42 -3.60 3.93
N PRO A 88 14.62 -2.31 3.62
CA PRO A 88 15.91 -1.66 3.81
C PRO A 88 16.42 -1.89 5.24
N LYS A 89 17.64 -2.42 5.39
CA LYS A 89 18.25 -2.68 6.70
C LYS A 89 18.40 -1.41 7.55
N GLU A 90 18.37 -0.25 6.92
CA GLU A 90 18.45 1.05 7.57
C GLU A 90 17.29 1.92 7.10
N PHE A 91 16.39 2.24 8.04
CA PHE A 91 15.36 3.24 7.85
C PHE A 91 16.02 4.60 7.59
N ASP A 92 15.71 5.20 6.44
CA ASP A 92 16.34 6.43 5.95
C ASP A 92 15.89 7.70 6.69
N GLY A 93 14.84 7.58 7.53
CA GLY A 93 14.29 8.68 8.31
C GLY A 93 12.99 9.26 7.76
N GLU A 94 12.62 8.94 6.52
CA GLU A 94 11.52 9.62 5.82
C GLU A 94 10.61 8.68 5.00
N HIS A 95 11.02 7.45 4.67
CA HIS A 95 10.21 6.50 3.90
C HIS A 95 10.03 5.14 4.58
N ILE A 96 8.86 4.54 4.36
CA ILE A 96 8.62 3.11 4.62
C ILE A 96 7.92 2.48 3.42
N GLU A 97 8.21 1.19 3.19
CA GLU A 97 7.54 0.36 2.21
C GLU A 97 6.88 -0.83 2.93
N PHE A 98 5.64 -1.14 2.56
CA PHE A 98 4.91 -2.25 3.15
C PHE A 98 3.78 -2.74 2.23
N GLN A 99 3.38 -3.99 2.44
CA GLN A 99 2.27 -4.59 1.73
C GLN A 99 0.99 -4.60 2.57
N THR A 100 -0.14 -4.54 1.86
CA THR A 100 -1.48 -4.72 2.42
C THR A 100 -2.27 -5.71 1.58
N ALA A 101 -3.27 -6.35 2.21
CA ALA A 101 -4.18 -7.24 1.51
C ALA A 101 -5.37 -6.45 0.95
N TRP A 102 -5.62 -6.62 -0.35
CA TRP A 102 -6.73 -6.11 -1.18
C TRP A 102 -6.69 -4.64 -1.61
N SER A 103 -6.07 -3.75 -0.86
CA SER A 103 -6.23 -2.31 -1.11
C SER A 103 -5.19 -1.47 -0.39
N TYR A 104 -5.03 -0.24 -0.87
CA TYR A 104 -4.38 0.84 -0.14
C TYR A 104 -5.12 1.16 1.18
N PRO A 105 -4.41 1.31 2.32
CA PRO A 105 -5.01 1.53 3.63
C PRO A 105 -5.39 3.01 3.87
N ASP A 106 -6.29 3.54 3.05
CA ASP A 106 -6.70 4.96 3.08
C ASP A 106 -7.05 5.50 4.50
N PRO A 107 -7.87 4.80 5.30
CA PRO A 107 -8.18 5.26 6.66
C PRO A 107 -6.96 5.39 7.58
N ILE A 108 -5.95 4.53 7.41
CA ILE A 108 -4.73 4.56 8.22
C ILE A 108 -3.90 5.80 7.90
N ILE A 109 -3.68 6.07 6.61
CA ILE A 109 -2.90 7.24 6.19
C ILE A 109 -3.63 8.53 6.55
N ALA A 110 -4.94 8.61 6.34
CA ALA A 110 -5.74 9.76 6.74
C ALA A 110 -5.69 9.99 8.27
N ALA A 111 -5.73 8.92 9.07
CA ALA A 111 -5.61 9.03 10.53
C ALA A 111 -4.21 9.46 10.97
N LEU A 112 -3.14 9.03 10.28
CA LEU A 112 -1.78 9.51 10.51
C LEU A 112 -1.65 10.99 10.22
N ALA A 113 -2.07 11.43 9.04
CA ALA A 113 -2.02 12.84 8.64
C ALA A 113 -2.76 13.71 9.65
N LYS A 114 -3.96 13.29 10.08
CA LYS A 114 -4.74 14.03 11.08
C LYS A 114 -4.10 14.05 12.46
N ARG A 115 -3.44 12.97 12.87
CA ARG A 115 -2.75 12.87 14.18
C ARG A 115 -1.47 13.69 14.20
N TYR A 116 -0.78 13.78 13.07
CA TYR A 116 0.48 14.48 12.91
C TYR A 116 0.34 15.51 11.76
N PRO A 117 -0.30 16.66 12.00
CA PRO A 117 -0.58 17.63 10.94
C PRO A 117 0.66 18.44 10.50
N ASP A 118 1.73 18.44 11.30
CA ASP A 118 2.96 19.17 11.02
C ASP A 118 3.74 18.60 9.81
N PRO A 119 3.98 17.28 9.70
CA PRO A 119 4.58 16.70 8.49
C PRO A 119 3.59 16.63 7.32
N SER A 120 4.15 16.63 6.10
CA SER A 120 3.44 16.30 4.86
C SER A 120 3.64 14.82 4.53
N PHE A 121 2.63 14.19 3.93
CA PHE A 121 2.65 12.78 3.57
C PHE A 121 2.43 12.63 2.06
N GLU A 122 3.23 11.82 1.41
CA GLU A 122 2.98 11.33 0.07
C GLU A 122 2.90 9.80 0.13
N VAL A 123 1.87 9.24 -0.47
CA VAL A 123 1.75 7.79 -0.61
C VAL A 123 1.49 7.41 -2.04
N LYS A 124 2.22 6.40 -2.50
CA LYS A 124 1.98 5.70 -3.76
C LYS A 124 1.68 4.25 -3.45
N TRP A 125 0.80 3.64 -4.23
CA TRP A 125 0.51 2.22 -4.11
C TRP A 125 0.27 1.60 -5.47
N ALA A 126 0.57 0.31 -5.57
CA ALA A 126 0.32 -0.50 -6.74
C ALA A 126 0.01 -1.95 -6.33
N ASP A 127 -1.00 -2.54 -6.96
CA ASP A 127 -1.33 -3.96 -6.79
C ASP A 127 -0.34 -4.83 -7.56
N GLU A 128 -0.29 -6.12 -7.22
CA GLU A 128 0.42 -7.13 -8.00
C GLU A 128 -0.29 -7.44 -9.33
N ASP A 129 -1.59 -7.14 -9.45
CA ASP A 129 -2.29 -7.03 -10.73
C ASP A 129 -1.81 -5.76 -11.46
N PHE A 130 -0.72 -5.91 -12.21
CA PHE A 130 0.08 -4.79 -12.73
C PHE A 130 -0.76 -3.79 -13.54
N GLY A 131 -0.67 -2.51 -13.18
CA GLY A 131 -1.46 -1.43 -13.79
C GLY A 131 -2.91 -1.34 -13.30
N TYR A 132 -3.32 -2.10 -12.28
CA TYR A 132 -4.62 -2.00 -11.63
C TYR A 132 -4.47 -1.68 -10.13
N ASN A 133 -5.54 -1.13 -9.54
CA ASN A 133 -5.56 -0.74 -8.11
C ASN A 133 -4.28 0.01 -7.69
N VAL A 134 -3.98 1.06 -8.45
CA VAL A 134 -2.76 1.86 -8.38
C VAL A 134 -3.13 3.32 -8.20
N GLY A 135 -2.32 4.07 -7.46
CA GLY A 135 -2.61 5.49 -7.27
C GLY A 135 -1.61 6.21 -6.38
N ARG A 136 -1.85 7.51 -6.21
CA ARG A 136 -1.06 8.41 -5.40
C ARG A 136 -1.96 9.39 -4.66
N LYS A 137 -1.60 9.68 -3.41
CA LYS A 137 -2.23 10.74 -2.60
C LYS A 137 -1.18 11.57 -1.89
N GLU A 138 -1.53 12.81 -1.61
CA GLU A 138 -0.73 13.73 -0.79
C GLU A 138 -1.61 14.36 0.29
N PHE A 139 -1.03 14.54 1.48
CA PHE A 139 -1.68 15.12 2.64
C PHE A 139 -0.82 16.21 3.25
N GLU A 140 -1.45 17.33 3.60
CA GLU A 140 -0.83 18.46 4.30
C GLU A 140 -1.77 18.98 5.38
N ASN A 141 -1.23 19.44 6.52
CA ASN A 141 -2.01 19.98 7.64
C ASN A 141 -3.14 19.04 8.13
N GLY A 142 -2.94 17.72 7.94
CA GLY A 142 -3.89 16.68 8.31
C GLY A 142 -5.09 16.49 7.37
N GLU A 143 -5.05 17.07 6.16
CA GLU A 143 -6.08 16.91 5.13
C GLU A 143 -5.49 16.38 3.82
N GLU A 144 -6.30 15.64 3.06
CA GLU A 144 -5.95 15.22 1.69
C GLU A 144 -5.97 16.44 0.77
N ILE A 145 -4.84 16.75 0.13
CA ILE A 145 -4.73 17.87 -0.81
C ILE A 145 -4.65 17.41 -2.27
N PHE A 146 -4.30 16.14 -2.49
CA PHE A 146 -4.18 15.55 -3.82
C PHE A 146 -4.56 14.07 -3.80
N SER A 147 -5.23 13.65 -4.86
CA SER A 147 -5.56 12.26 -5.13
C SER A 147 -5.61 12.00 -6.62
N HIS A 148 -4.87 10.98 -7.05
CA HIS A 148 -4.86 10.52 -8.42
C HIS A 148 -4.91 8.99 -8.44
N ILE A 149 -5.98 8.46 -9.03
CA ILE A 149 -6.21 7.03 -9.20
C ILE A 149 -6.52 6.84 -10.70
N PRO A 150 -5.51 6.55 -11.53
CA PRO A 150 -5.71 6.41 -12.96
C PRO A 150 -6.61 5.19 -13.27
N PRO A 151 -7.32 5.19 -14.42
CA PRO A 151 -8.06 4.02 -14.86
C PRO A 151 -7.12 2.81 -15.01
N GLY A 152 -7.55 1.64 -14.53
CA GLY A 152 -6.73 0.43 -14.61
C GLY A 152 -6.38 0.06 -16.06
N GLY A 153 -5.12 -0.31 -16.28
CA GLY A 153 -4.56 -0.62 -17.60
C GLY A 153 -4.27 0.59 -18.50
N SER A 154 -4.50 1.82 -18.01
CA SER A 154 -4.04 3.03 -18.72
C SER A 154 -2.53 3.16 -18.69
N LYS A 155 -1.96 3.94 -19.62
CA LYS A 155 -0.56 4.34 -19.59
C LYS A 155 -0.11 4.83 -18.22
N GLU A 156 -0.83 5.77 -17.63
CA GLU A 156 -0.47 6.36 -16.34
C GLU A 156 -0.51 5.34 -15.21
N ALA A 157 -1.45 4.38 -15.27
CA ALA A 157 -1.54 3.29 -14.30
C ALA A 157 -0.33 2.34 -14.40
N LEU A 158 0.11 2.02 -15.62
CA LEU A 158 1.29 1.20 -15.87
C LEU A 158 2.58 1.91 -15.42
N GLU A 159 2.75 3.18 -15.78
CA GLU A 159 3.91 3.99 -15.39
C GLU A 159 4.00 4.13 -13.86
N LEU A 160 2.88 4.36 -13.17
CA LEU A 160 2.85 4.46 -11.71
C LEU A 160 3.09 3.09 -11.03
N ALA A 161 2.57 1.99 -11.60
CA ALA A 161 2.85 0.65 -11.08
C ALA A 161 4.33 0.28 -11.23
N ALA A 162 4.95 0.60 -12.37
CA ALA A 162 6.37 0.43 -12.60
C ALA A 162 7.21 1.25 -11.61
N GLU A 163 6.82 2.50 -11.35
CA GLU A 163 7.48 3.33 -10.34
C GLU A 163 7.42 2.71 -8.94
N VAL A 164 6.25 2.24 -8.50
CA VAL A 164 6.07 1.65 -7.16
C VAL A 164 6.86 0.35 -7.01
N HIS A 165 6.87 -0.50 -8.03
CA HIS A 165 7.58 -1.78 -7.97
C HIS A 165 9.06 -1.67 -8.36
N GLY A 166 9.53 -0.51 -8.83
CA GLY A 166 10.91 -0.29 -9.25
C GLY A 166 11.30 -1.08 -10.51
N LEU A 167 10.35 -1.30 -11.43
CA LEU A 167 10.50 -2.16 -12.61
C LEU A 167 10.60 -1.33 -13.89
N ASP A 168 11.24 -1.90 -14.92
CA ASP A 168 11.12 -1.40 -16.29
C ASP A 168 9.88 -2.03 -16.95
N LEU A 169 9.01 -1.20 -17.52
CA LEU A 169 7.82 -1.67 -18.23
C LEU A 169 8.15 -2.64 -19.36
N ALA A 170 9.30 -2.47 -20.02
CA ALA A 170 9.71 -3.38 -21.07
C ALA A 170 10.01 -4.79 -20.56
N ASP A 171 10.50 -4.93 -19.33
CA ASP A 171 10.77 -6.23 -18.70
C ASP A 171 9.46 -6.96 -18.36
N GLU A 172 8.39 -6.21 -18.06
CA GLU A 172 7.03 -6.70 -17.84
C GLU A 172 6.22 -6.89 -19.15
N GLY A 173 6.88 -6.77 -20.32
CA GLY A 173 6.26 -6.96 -21.63
C GLY A 173 5.47 -5.77 -22.16
N TYR A 174 5.49 -4.61 -21.49
CA TYR A 174 4.81 -3.40 -21.93
C TYR A 174 5.74 -2.53 -22.78
N LEU A 175 5.50 -2.50 -24.10
CA LEU A 175 6.27 -1.69 -25.05
C LEU A 175 5.51 -0.44 -25.45
N TYR A 176 6.18 0.72 -25.39
CA TYR A 176 5.56 2.00 -25.73
C TYR A 176 5.38 2.13 -27.25
N ASN A 177 4.14 2.33 -27.70
CA ASN A 177 3.82 2.67 -29.08
C ASN A 177 3.73 4.19 -29.24
N GLY A 178 4.73 4.78 -29.93
CA GLY A 178 4.79 6.22 -30.17
C GLY A 178 3.71 6.79 -31.10
N GLU A 179 3.02 5.95 -31.88
CA GLU A 179 1.92 6.38 -32.75
C GLU A 179 0.60 6.53 -31.98
N THR A 180 0.31 5.59 -31.08
CA THR A 180 -0.91 5.60 -30.26
C THR A 180 -0.73 6.41 -28.99
N GLY A 181 0.52 6.52 -28.51
CA GLY A 181 0.84 7.13 -27.22
C GLY A 181 0.57 6.21 -26.02
N GLU A 182 0.34 4.93 -26.26
CA GLU A 182 -0.05 3.91 -25.27
C GLU A 182 0.99 2.78 -25.18
N TYR A 183 0.90 1.94 -24.14
CA TYR A 183 1.67 0.71 -24.04
C TYR A 183 0.90 -0.47 -24.66
N GLU A 184 1.63 -1.33 -25.37
CA GLU A 184 1.13 -2.60 -25.92
C GLU A 184 1.80 -3.75 -25.18
N TYR A 185 1.00 -4.74 -24.76
CA TYR A 185 1.52 -5.93 -24.10
C TYR A 185 2.04 -6.93 -25.13
N HIS A 186 3.29 -7.32 -24.96
CA HIS A 186 3.96 -8.36 -25.72
C HIS A 186 4.48 -9.40 -24.74
N ASP A 187 4.01 -10.64 -24.89
CA ASP A 187 4.44 -11.75 -24.04
C ASP A 187 5.97 -11.92 -24.13
N PRO A 188 6.72 -11.69 -23.03
CA PRO A 188 8.17 -11.81 -23.02
C PRO A 188 8.63 -13.23 -23.39
N ASP A 189 7.84 -14.24 -23.05
CA ASP A 189 8.15 -15.66 -23.27
C ASP A 189 7.86 -16.12 -24.70
N GLU A 190 6.90 -15.50 -25.40
CA GLU A 190 6.67 -15.78 -26.83
C GLU A 190 7.92 -15.41 -27.67
N SER A 191 8.63 -14.35 -27.31
CA SER A 191 9.85 -13.90 -28.02
C SER A 191 11.01 -14.90 -27.92
N MET A 192 11.06 -15.69 -26.85
CA MET A 192 12.08 -16.71 -26.59
C MET A 192 11.80 -18.03 -27.32
N SER A 193 10.52 -18.31 -27.62
CA SER A 193 10.10 -19.52 -28.34
C SER A 193 10.41 -19.49 -29.84
N LEU A 194 10.56 -18.30 -30.45
CA LEU A 194 10.90 -18.12 -31.86
C LEU A 194 12.40 -18.18 -32.17
N LYS A 195 13.25 -18.29 -31.14
CA LYS A 195 14.72 -18.39 -31.28
C LYS A 195 15.29 -19.78 -30.99
N MET A 196 14.46 -20.82 -30.84
CA MET A 196 14.87 -22.22 -30.70
C MET A 196 14.65 -23.03 -31.98
#